data_AF-A0A377R1G9-F1
#
_entry.id   AF-A0A377R1G9-F1
#
_cell.length_a   1.000
_cell.length_b   1.000
_cell.length_c   1.000
_cell.angle_alpha   90.00
_cell.angle_beta   90.00
_cell.angle_gamma   90.00
#
_symmetry.space_group_name_H-M   'P 1'
#
loop_
_entity.id
_entity.type
_entity.pdbx_description
1 polymer ?
#
loop_
_entity_poly.entity_id
_entity_poly.type
_entity_poly.pdbx_seq_one_letter_code
_entity_poly.pdbx_strand_id
1 'polypeptide(L)'
;MAAQHGMDIPHVVALLAAAVVAVPLFKRLGLGSVLGYLTAGLAVGPFGLGLFSDGSTILHVAELGVVIFLFVIGLEMKPSHLWHLRKQIFGLGSMQVVGAAALLTPVGMAFGFSWQVSFVGAAGFVLTSTAIVMSVLGERNGLTTPSGQKIVSVLLFEDLLIVPLLAVVTFLSPTHTGSGTPMWQQIGTALACVAAVVAAGRWLLNPVFRALARSKAREVMTAAALLVVLGAGVLMEKGGLSMAMGAFLAGVMLSESDFRHQLEADVEPFRGLLLGLFFLAVGMSLDLKVVAQNLPLIVSSVLALMSVKAVCIYIVARMAGSCRDEAIDRAVLMAQGGEFAFVLFAAASSQGVISEAENANMTAVVVLSMVLTPLLLIVREKMPKKAAAERGADTIDEQHTVLLVGFGRFGQIVYYILNAAGYPTTIIDKDEKNVAGMNKYGIKTYFGDASRPELLHAAGIDTASVLVVAIDNKEQALQIIRTARESNPTIQIVSRAYDRVQTYEQYRAGSDEIVRETFDSGVRAGKRALEALGMPHDTAEKAGNIFFRMDRKGMGKMAVLYEPGLESFTNRAMLEEARRQDERTKEAVQAMLNGEEDIDESV
;
A
#
# COMPACT_ATOMS: atom_id res chain seq x y z
N MET A 1 1.91 -9.74 -53.74
CA MET A 1 2.67 -9.40 -52.52
C MET A 1 1.68 -8.91 -51.48
N ALA A 2 1.16 -9.83 -50.65
CA ALA A 2 0.35 -9.48 -49.49
C ALA A 2 1.32 -9.32 -48.31
N ALA A 3 1.62 -8.07 -47.93
CA ALA A 3 2.44 -7.81 -46.75
C ALA A 3 1.69 -8.31 -45.51
N GLN A 4 2.34 -9.18 -44.73
CA GLN A 4 1.83 -9.67 -43.46
C GLN A 4 1.66 -8.49 -42.49
N HIS A 5 0.42 -8.18 -42.11
CA HIS A 5 0.05 -7.14 -41.14
C HIS A 5 0.02 -7.74 -39.72
N GLY A 6 1.09 -8.39 -39.28
CA GLY A 6 1.14 -9.07 -37.97
C GLY A 6 2.35 -8.67 -37.14
N MET A 7 2.23 -8.75 -35.81
CA MET A 7 3.39 -8.66 -34.93
C MET A 7 4.33 -9.85 -35.17
N ASP A 8 5.47 -9.61 -35.81
CA ASP A 8 6.52 -10.63 -35.91
C ASP A 8 7.23 -10.85 -34.57
N ILE A 9 7.87 -12.00 -34.38
CA ILE A 9 8.61 -12.35 -33.15
C ILE A 9 9.60 -11.25 -32.71
N PRO A 10 10.37 -10.59 -33.61
CA PRO A 10 11.26 -9.49 -33.23
C PRO A 10 10.54 -8.31 -32.58
N HIS A 11 9.31 -7.99 -32.99
CA HIS A 11 8.49 -6.95 -32.38
C HIS A 11 8.15 -7.31 -30.92
N VAL A 12 7.72 -8.55 -30.69
CA VAL A 12 7.44 -9.06 -29.33
C VAL A 12 8.69 -9.02 -28.45
N VAL A 13 9.84 -9.44 -28.98
CA VAL A 13 11.12 -9.38 -28.26
C VAL A 13 11.50 -7.95 -27.92
N ALA A 14 11.33 -7.00 -28.84
CA ALA A 14 11.62 -5.59 -28.60
C ALA A 14 10.73 -4.99 -27.49
N LEU A 15 9.43 -5.28 -27.50
CA LEU A 15 8.49 -4.86 -26.45
C LEU A 15 8.91 -5.39 -25.07
N LEU A 16 9.20 -6.70 -24.99
CA LEU A 16 9.62 -7.33 -23.74
C LEU A 16 10.96 -6.78 -23.26
N ALA A 17 11.94 -6.60 -24.15
CA ALA A 17 13.24 -6.04 -23.81
C ALA A 17 13.12 -4.61 -23.26
N ALA A 18 12.31 -3.76 -23.91
CA ALA A 18 12.07 -2.40 -23.44
C ALA A 18 11.41 -2.37 -22.06
N ALA A 19 10.42 -3.23 -21.82
CA ALA A 19 9.80 -3.37 -20.50
C ALA A 19 10.78 -3.85 -19.43
N VAL A 20 11.58 -4.89 -19.72
CA VAL A 20 12.57 -5.47 -18.80
C VAL A 20 13.64 -4.45 -18.40
N VAL A 21 13.97 -3.49 -19.27
CA VAL A 21 14.93 -2.42 -18.97
C VAL A 21 14.26 -1.22 -18.27
N ALA A 22 13.16 -0.72 -18.81
CA ALA A 22 12.54 0.52 -18.34
C ALA A 22 11.89 0.35 -16.95
N VAL A 23 11.22 -0.76 -16.69
CA VAL A 23 10.46 -0.95 -15.44
C VAL A 23 11.38 -0.96 -14.21
N PRO A 24 12.49 -1.73 -14.16
CA PRO A 24 13.42 -1.67 -13.02
C PRO A 24 14.05 -0.29 -12.85
N LEU A 25 14.34 0.42 -13.94
CA LEU A 25 14.92 1.77 -13.90
C LEU A 25 13.95 2.75 -13.23
N PHE A 26 12.69 2.79 -13.67
CA PHE A 26 11.67 3.67 -13.09
C PHE A 26 11.30 3.30 -11.65
N LYS A 27 11.32 2.00 -11.33
CA LYS A 27 11.15 1.54 -9.95
C LYS A 27 12.29 2.01 -9.04
N ARG A 28 13.54 2.03 -9.51
CA ARG A 28 14.68 2.60 -8.79
C ARG A 28 14.59 4.12 -8.60
N LEU A 29 13.94 4.83 -9.53
CA LEU A 29 13.69 6.27 -9.43
C LEU A 29 12.48 6.62 -8.55
N GLY A 30 11.75 5.64 -8.00
CA GLY A 30 10.56 5.89 -7.18
C GLY A 30 9.31 6.30 -7.97
N LEU A 31 9.31 6.13 -9.30
CA LEU A 31 8.23 6.56 -10.19
C LEU A 31 7.16 5.47 -10.46
N GLY A 32 7.33 4.28 -9.91
CA GLY A 32 6.43 3.14 -10.11
C GLY A 32 6.62 2.42 -11.46
N SER A 33 5.97 1.26 -11.62
CA SER A 33 6.09 0.42 -12.83
C SER A 33 5.28 0.93 -14.02
N VAL A 34 4.15 1.59 -13.77
CA VAL A 34 3.24 2.13 -14.81
C VAL A 34 3.97 3.13 -15.71
N LEU A 35 4.67 4.10 -15.12
CA LEU A 35 5.48 5.06 -15.87
C LEU A 35 6.63 4.38 -16.64
N GLY A 36 7.19 3.28 -16.10
CA GLY A 36 8.19 2.48 -16.80
C GLY A 36 7.66 1.84 -18.08
N TYR A 37 6.47 1.22 -18.02
CA TYR A 37 5.83 0.63 -19.20
C TYR A 37 5.40 1.68 -20.23
N LEU A 38 4.83 2.80 -19.80
CA LEU A 38 4.48 3.92 -20.70
C LEU A 38 5.72 4.46 -21.43
N THR A 39 6.82 4.67 -20.71
CA THR A 39 8.07 5.16 -21.29
C THR A 39 8.69 4.15 -22.25
N ALA A 40 8.64 2.85 -21.92
CA ALA A 40 9.06 1.80 -22.84
C ALA A 40 8.23 1.81 -24.13
N GLY A 41 6.92 1.99 -24.02
CA GLY A 41 6.01 2.08 -25.15
C GLY A 41 6.32 3.29 -26.02
N LEU A 42 6.55 4.44 -25.41
CA LEU A 42 6.95 5.66 -26.10
C LEU A 42 8.29 5.49 -26.83
N ALA A 43 9.26 4.85 -26.19
CA ALA A 43 10.58 4.61 -26.75
C ALA A 43 10.55 3.63 -27.93
N VAL A 44 9.71 2.60 -27.88
CA VAL A 44 9.62 1.58 -28.93
C VAL A 44 8.64 1.95 -30.04
N GLY A 45 7.66 2.82 -29.72
CA GLY A 45 6.61 3.26 -30.63
C GLY A 45 7.06 4.16 -31.78
N PRO A 46 6.11 4.64 -32.59
CA PRO A 46 6.37 5.35 -33.85
C PRO A 46 7.21 6.62 -33.68
N PHE A 47 7.12 7.26 -32.52
CA PHE A 47 7.78 8.54 -32.22
C PHE A 47 9.11 8.38 -31.47
N GLY A 48 9.48 7.15 -31.07
CA GLY A 48 10.76 6.83 -30.46
C GLY A 48 11.72 6.20 -31.48
N LEU A 49 11.99 4.91 -31.31
CA LEU A 49 12.81 4.08 -32.20
C LEU A 49 12.08 3.68 -33.48
N GLY A 50 10.76 3.87 -33.55
CA GLY A 50 9.96 3.57 -34.74
C GLY A 50 9.85 2.08 -35.07
N LEU A 51 10.09 1.19 -34.09
CA LEU A 51 10.01 -0.27 -34.27
C LEU A 51 8.57 -0.73 -34.54
N PHE A 52 7.59 0.06 -34.09
CA PHE A 52 6.18 -0.13 -34.38
C PHE A 52 5.67 1.11 -35.08
N SER A 53 5.17 0.94 -36.31
CA SER A 53 4.66 2.06 -37.13
C SER A 53 3.20 1.87 -37.55
N ASP A 54 2.67 0.65 -37.39
CA ASP A 54 1.28 0.33 -37.74
C ASP A 54 0.35 0.62 -36.56
N GLY A 55 -0.41 1.72 -36.68
CA GLY A 55 -1.40 2.14 -35.68
C GLY A 55 -2.49 1.10 -35.45
N SER A 56 -2.84 0.28 -36.46
CA SER A 56 -3.87 -0.75 -36.31
C SER A 56 -3.43 -1.90 -35.41
N THR A 57 -2.17 -2.35 -35.56
CA THR A 57 -1.57 -3.35 -34.68
C THR A 57 -1.45 -2.83 -33.24
N ILE A 58 -1.06 -1.56 -33.05
CA ILE A 58 -0.99 -0.93 -31.72
C ILE A 58 -2.37 -0.90 -31.05
N LEU A 59 -3.43 -0.58 -31.79
CA LEU A 59 -4.79 -0.49 -31.26
C LEU A 59 -5.34 -1.86 -30.82
N HIS A 60 -5.19 -2.91 -31.64
CA HIS A 60 -5.64 -4.26 -31.25
C HIS A 60 -4.90 -4.80 -30.02
N VAL A 61 -3.61 -4.51 -29.89
CA VAL A 61 -2.82 -4.87 -28.70
C VAL A 61 -3.30 -4.09 -27.48
N ALA A 62 -3.63 -2.80 -27.64
CA ALA A 62 -4.19 -1.98 -26.56
C ALA A 62 -5.55 -2.52 -26.09
N GLU A 63 -6.47 -2.84 -27.00
CA GLU A 63 -7.80 -3.37 -26.70
C GLU A 63 -7.72 -4.68 -25.91
N LEU A 64 -6.88 -5.62 -26.36
CA LEU A 64 -6.66 -6.88 -25.65
C LEU A 64 -6.07 -6.61 -24.24
N GLY A 65 -5.11 -5.70 -24.14
CA GLY A 65 -4.55 -5.27 -22.86
C GLY A 65 -5.61 -4.71 -21.90
N VAL A 66 -6.49 -3.82 -22.39
CA VAL A 66 -7.61 -3.24 -21.61
C VAL A 66 -8.56 -4.32 -21.11
N VAL A 67 -9.01 -5.21 -22.02
CA VAL A 67 -9.96 -6.28 -21.71
C VAL A 67 -9.42 -7.13 -20.58
N ILE A 68 -8.18 -7.61 -20.69
CA ILE A 68 -7.65 -8.51 -19.67
C ILE A 68 -7.28 -7.74 -18.39
N PHE A 69 -6.82 -6.49 -18.47
CA PHE A 69 -6.59 -5.65 -17.30
C PHE A 69 -7.87 -5.46 -16.48
N LEU A 70 -8.98 -5.09 -17.12
CA LEU A 70 -10.27 -4.93 -16.45
C LEU A 70 -10.84 -6.23 -15.91
N PHE A 71 -10.58 -7.36 -16.56
CA PHE A 71 -10.90 -8.67 -16.01
C PHE A 71 -10.16 -8.91 -14.69
N VAL A 72 -8.86 -8.66 -14.66
CA VAL A 72 -8.04 -8.88 -13.47
C VAL A 72 -8.53 -8.00 -12.31
N ILE A 73 -8.81 -6.73 -12.58
CA ILE A 73 -9.39 -5.82 -11.58
C ILE A 73 -10.75 -6.33 -11.10
N GLY A 74 -11.61 -6.78 -12.02
CA GLY A 74 -12.88 -7.39 -11.67
C GLY A 74 -12.72 -8.60 -10.75
N LEU A 75 -11.69 -9.41 -10.95
CA LEU A 75 -11.38 -10.56 -10.10
C LEU A 75 -10.93 -10.16 -8.69
N GLU A 76 -10.23 -9.03 -8.55
CA GLU A 76 -9.82 -8.48 -7.25
C GLU A 76 -11.00 -7.87 -6.47
N MET A 77 -11.99 -7.36 -7.19
CA MET A 77 -13.19 -6.76 -6.60
C MET A 77 -14.03 -7.81 -5.88
N LYS A 78 -14.26 -7.60 -4.58
CA LYS A 78 -15.13 -8.45 -3.73
C LYS A 78 -16.41 -7.70 -3.37
N PRO A 79 -17.53 -7.87 -4.12
CA PRO A 79 -18.75 -7.11 -3.89
C PRO A 79 -19.28 -7.23 -2.46
N SER A 80 -19.21 -8.42 -1.88
CA SER A 80 -19.61 -8.68 -0.49
C SER A 80 -18.81 -7.87 0.52
N HIS A 81 -17.49 -7.75 0.33
CA HIS A 81 -16.62 -6.96 1.19
C HIS A 81 -16.89 -5.45 1.04
N LEU A 82 -17.07 -4.97 -0.19
CA LEU A 82 -17.42 -3.57 -0.46
C LEU A 82 -18.76 -3.18 0.19
N TRP A 83 -19.72 -4.10 0.23
CA TRP A 83 -21.03 -3.85 0.84
C TRP A 83 -20.96 -3.63 2.36
N HIS A 84 -20.01 -4.25 3.05
CA HIS A 84 -19.75 -3.99 4.48
C HIS A 84 -19.15 -2.59 4.71
N LEU A 85 -18.36 -2.09 3.75
CA LEU A 85 -17.74 -0.77 3.79
C LEU A 85 -18.60 0.33 3.15
N ARG A 86 -19.84 0.03 2.74
CA ARG A 86 -20.68 0.90 1.91
C ARG A 86 -20.87 2.32 2.46
N LYS A 87 -20.93 2.50 3.79
CA LYS A 87 -21.06 3.84 4.38
C LYS A 87 -19.82 4.71 4.16
N GLN A 88 -18.63 4.11 4.16
CA GLN A 88 -17.37 4.82 3.93
C GLN A 88 -17.15 5.04 2.42
N ILE A 89 -17.39 4.00 1.62
CA ILE A 89 -17.21 4.02 0.16
C ILE A 89 -18.24 4.94 -0.53
N PHE A 90 -19.53 4.69 -0.35
CA PHE A 90 -20.59 5.45 -1.04
C PHE A 90 -20.91 6.80 -0.39
N GLY A 91 -20.44 7.06 0.83
CA GLY A 91 -20.57 8.39 1.44
C GLY A 91 -19.47 9.33 0.96
N LEU A 92 -18.24 9.08 1.43
CA LEU A 92 -17.10 9.95 1.18
C LEU A 92 -16.60 9.85 -0.27
N GLY A 93 -16.55 8.63 -0.84
CA GLY A 93 -16.07 8.39 -2.19
C GLY A 93 -16.96 9.04 -3.24
N SER A 94 -18.28 8.89 -3.13
CA SER A 94 -19.22 9.52 -4.07
C SER A 94 -19.14 11.04 -4.03
N MET A 95 -19.10 11.62 -2.84
CA MET A 95 -19.00 13.06 -2.68
C MET A 95 -17.70 13.63 -3.28
N GLN A 96 -16.57 12.94 -3.11
CA GLN A 96 -15.30 13.34 -3.71
C GLN A 96 -15.31 13.17 -5.22
N VAL A 97 -15.66 11.99 -5.73
CA VAL A 97 -15.51 11.66 -7.15
C VAL A 97 -16.53 12.40 -8.01
N VAL A 98 -17.81 12.37 -7.63
CA VAL A 98 -18.86 13.08 -8.37
C VAL A 98 -18.66 14.59 -8.24
N GLY A 99 -18.29 15.07 -7.06
CA GLY A 99 -17.95 16.48 -6.83
C GLY A 99 -16.77 16.93 -7.70
N ALA A 100 -15.69 16.15 -7.76
CA ALA A 100 -14.54 16.47 -8.59
C ALA A 100 -14.88 16.41 -10.08
N ALA A 101 -15.62 15.40 -10.55
CA ALA A 101 -16.05 15.31 -11.96
C ALA A 101 -16.93 16.51 -12.36
N ALA A 102 -17.86 16.91 -11.50
CA ALA A 102 -18.72 18.06 -11.71
C ALA A 102 -17.94 19.38 -11.72
N LEU A 103 -16.88 19.52 -10.92
CA LEU A 103 -16.02 20.72 -10.89
C LEU A 103 -15.02 20.77 -12.04
N LEU A 104 -14.53 19.62 -12.51
CA LEU A 104 -13.54 19.54 -13.58
C LEU A 104 -14.17 19.63 -14.97
N THR A 105 -15.43 19.22 -15.15
CA THR A 105 -16.12 19.31 -16.45
C THR A 105 -16.19 20.76 -16.98
N PRO A 106 -16.58 21.77 -16.18
CA PRO A 106 -16.55 23.17 -16.61
C PRO A 106 -15.15 23.69 -16.96
N VAL A 107 -14.09 23.12 -16.36
CA VAL A 107 -12.70 23.50 -16.69
C VAL A 107 -12.41 23.12 -18.14
N GLY A 108 -12.76 21.89 -18.56
CA GLY A 108 -12.62 21.47 -19.96
C GLY A 108 -13.43 22.34 -20.92
N MET A 109 -14.66 22.73 -20.53
CA MET A 109 -15.49 23.62 -21.34
C MET A 109 -14.86 25.02 -21.49
N ALA A 110 -14.20 25.51 -20.45
CA ALA A 110 -13.48 26.79 -20.48
C ALA A 110 -12.27 26.76 -21.44
N PHE A 111 -11.68 25.59 -21.69
CA PHE A 111 -10.67 25.37 -22.74
C PHE A 111 -11.25 25.24 -24.16
N GLY A 112 -12.58 25.34 -24.32
CA GLY A 112 -13.27 25.33 -25.61
C GLY A 112 -13.75 23.96 -26.08
N PHE A 113 -13.62 22.92 -25.25
CA PHE A 113 -14.13 21.59 -25.58
C PHE A 113 -15.65 21.49 -25.42
N SER A 114 -16.28 20.55 -26.14
CA SER A 114 -17.68 20.22 -25.93
C SER A 114 -17.91 19.67 -24.52
N TRP A 115 -19.15 19.71 -24.02
CA TRP A 115 -19.44 19.19 -22.68
C TRP A 115 -19.21 17.68 -22.60
N GLN A 116 -19.39 16.92 -23.70
CA GLN A 116 -19.13 15.48 -23.76
C GLN A 116 -17.63 15.19 -23.62
N VAL A 117 -16.79 15.85 -24.43
CA VAL A 117 -15.34 15.73 -24.37
C VAL A 117 -14.83 16.16 -22.99
N SER A 118 -15.35 17.27 -22.47
CA SER A 118 -14.99 17.78 -21.14
C SER A 118 -15.39 16.84 -20.01
N PHE A 119 -16.58 16.24 -20.09
CA PHE A 119 -17.05 15.26 -19.11
C PHE A 119 -16.19 14.00 -19.15
N VAL A 120 -15.88 13.46 -20.33
CA VAL A 120 -15.01 12.29 -20.46
C VAL A 120 -13.62 12.57 -19.90
N GLY A 121 -13.02 13.71 -20.29
CA GLY A 121 -11.73 14.16 -19.77
C GLY A 121 -11.72 14.32 -18.25
N ALA A 122 -12.74 14.97 -17.70
CA ALA A 122 -12.92 15.14 -16.25
C ALA A 122 -13.11 13.80 -15.55
N ALA A 123 -14.04 12.95 -16.01
CA ALA A 123 -14.35 11.66 -15.42
C ALA A 123 -13.12 10.74 -15.40
N GLY A 124 -12.33 10.72 -16.47
CA GLY A 124 -11.07 9.97 -16.51
C GLY A 124 -10.03 10.53 -15.53
N PHE A 125 -9.82 11.85 -15.52
CA PHE A 125 -8.83 12.49 -14.65
C PHE A 125 -9.16 12.40 -13.15
N VAL A 126 -10.45 12.31 -12.80
CA VAL A 126 -10.88 12.13 -11.40
C VAL A 126 -10.40 10.82 -10.81
N LEU A 127 -10.32 9.76 -11.62
CA LEU A 127 -9.81 8.47 -11.16
C LEU A 127 -8.32 8.63 -10.83
N THR A 128 -7.94 8.34 -9.60
CA THR A 128 -6.58 8.52 -9.08
C THR A 128 -5.79 7.23 -9.26
N SER A 129 -4.48 7.30 -9.50
CA SER A 129 -3.66 6.07 -9.55
C SER A 129 -3.57 5.40 -8.18
N THR A 130 -4.23 4.25 -8.06
CA THR A 130 -4.20 3.42 -6.85
C THR A 130 -2.77 2.95 -6.57
N ALA A 131 -2.00 2.58 -7.60
CA ALA A 131 -0.62 2.12 -7.43
C ALA A 131 0.29 3.16 -6.73
N ILE A 132 0.25 4.42 -7.18
CA ILE A 132 1.07 5.51 -6.61
C ILE A 132 0.62 5.84 -5.18
N VAL A 133 -0.70 5.93 -4.96
CA VAL A 133 -1.22 6.29 -3.63
C VAL A 133 -0.94 5.19 -2.61
N MET A 134 -1.14 3.92 -2.99
CA MET A 134 -0.89 2.77 -2.13
C MET A 134 0.59 2.57 -1.84
N SER A 135 1.49 2.81 -2.81
CA SER A 135 2.94 2.73 -2.57
C SER A 135 3.38 3.79 -1.56
N VAL A 136 2.94 5.05 -1.73
CA VAL A 136 3.28 6.15 -0.82
C VAL A 136 2.69 5.92 0.57
N LEU A 137 1.45 5.43 0.68
CA LEU A 137 0.87 5.08 1.98
C LEU A 137 1.58 3.89 2.64
N GLY A 138 2.01 2.89 1.87
CA GLY A 138 2.76 1.74 2.36
C GLY A 138 4.12 2.17 2.92
N GLU A 139 4.88 2.97 2.18
CA GLU A 139 6.18 3.51 2.59
C GLU A 139 6.08 4.36 3.87
N ARG A 140 4.97 5.07 4.04
CA ARG A 140 4.70 5.90 5.23
C ARG A 140 4.02 5.15 6.38
N ASN A 141 3.85 3.83 6.29
CA ASN A 141 3.07 3.02 7.25
C ASN A 141 1.65 3.58 7.51
N GLY A 142 1.07 4.28 6.53
CA GLY A 142 -0.19 5.01 6.63
C GLY A 142 -1.43 4.16 6.33
N LEU A 143 -1.28 2.96 5.77
CA LEU A 143 -2.38 2.11 5.30
C LEU A 143 -3.41 1.75 6.39
N THR A 144 -2.95 1.52 7.62
CA THR A 144 -3.81 1.13 8.76
C THR A 144 -4.36 2.33 9.53
N THR A 145 -3.89 3.55 9.22
CA THR A 145 -4.35 4.76 9.92
C THR A 145 -5.77 5.14 9.50
N PRO A 146 -6.56 5.81 10.37
CA PRO A 146 -7.90 6.27 9.99
C PRO A 146 -7.91 7.19 8.76
N SER A 147 -6.86 8.01 8.57
CA SER A 147 -6.70 8.87 7.40
C SER A 147 -6.42 8.05 6.13
N GLY A 148 -5.51 7.07 6.22
CA GLY A 148 -5.22 6.15 5.11
C GLY A 148 -6.44 5.33 4.70
N GLN A 149 -7.22 4.81 5.65
CA GLN A 149 -8.45 4.06 5.36
C GLN A 149 -9.50 4.89 4.61
N LYS A 150 -9.60 6.21 4.90
CA LYS A 150 -10.46 7.12 4.13
C LYS A 150 -9.98 7.27 2.69
N ILE A 151 -8.67 7.35 2.45
CA ILE A 151 -8.08 7.42 1.10
C ILE A 151 -8.37 6.13 0.34
N VAL A 152 -8.07 4.98 0.94
CA VAL A 152 -8.34 3.66 0.34
C VAL A 152 -9.81 3.49 -0.01
N SER A 153 -10.73 3.89 0.88
CA SER A 153 -12.17 3.81 0.62
C SER A 153 -12.60 4.62 -0.60
N VAL A 154 -11.95 5.75 -0.88
CA VAL A 154 -12.25 6.55 -2.08
C VAL A 154 -11.62 5.94 -3.33
N LEU A 155 -10.38 5.45 -3.25
CA LEU A 155 -9.76 4.71 -4.37
C LEU A 155 -10.63 3.52 -4.79
N LEU A 156 -11.13 2.74 -3.84
CA LEU A 156 -12.04 1.62 -4.14
C LEU A 156 -13.34 2.08 -4.83
N PHE A 157 -13.82 3.27 -4.51
CA PHE A 157 -15.00 3.84 -5.17
C PHE A 157 -14.67 4.32 -6.59
N GLU A 158 -13.50 4.94 -6.79
CA GLU A 158 -12.98 5.34 -8.10
C GLU A 158 -12.86 4.11 -9.03
N ASP A 159 -12.24 3.04 -8.54
CA ASP A 159 -12.08 1.79 -9.29
C ASP A 159 -13.44 1.15 -9.63
N LEU A 160 -14.43 1.24 -8.73
CA LEU A 160 -15.78 0.75 -8.99
C LEU A 160 -16.53 1.59 -10.06
N LEU A 161 -16.21 2.88 -10.17
CA LEU A 161 -16.88 3.80 -11.08
C LEU A 161 -16.45 3.65 -12.54
N ILE A 162 -15.35 2.97 -12.84
CA ILE A 162 -14.89 2.82 -14.22
C ILE A 162 -15.95 2.17 -15.12
N VAL A 163 -16.66 1.15 -14.62
CA VAL A 163 -17.68 0.45 -15.42
C VAL A 163 -18.91 1.31 -15.72
N PRO A 164 -19.55 1.95 -14.71
CA PRO A 164 -20.58 2.94 -14.99
C PRO A 164 -20.12 4.04 -15.95
N LEU A 165 -18.88 4.51 -15.83
CA LEU A 165 -18.33 5.54 -16.73
C LEU A 165 -18.16 5.04 -18.17
N LEU A 166 -17.69 3.79 -18.38
CA LEU A 166 -17.61 3.17 -19.70
C LEU A 166 -18.99 3.02 -20.35
N ALA A 167 -20.01 2.69 -19.57
CA ALA A 167 -21.39 2.67 -20.05
C ALA A 167 -21.87 4.08 -20.44
N VAL A 168 -21.59 5.10 -19.62
CA VAL A 168 -21.92 6.50 -19.95
C VAL A 168 -21.24 6.96 -21.23
N VAL A 169 -19.95 6.64 -21.42
CA VAL A 169 -19.22 6.92 -22.67
C VAL A 169 -19.95 6.33 -23.88
N THR A 170 -20.48 5.12 -23.74
CA THR A 170 -21.24 4.47 -24.80
C THR A 170 -22.51 5.25 -25.16
N PHE A 171 -23.24 5.75 -24.16
CA PHE A 171 -24.41 6.60 -24.40
C PHE A 171 -24.09 7.99 -24.94
N LEU A 172 -22.86 8.47 -24.74
CA LEU A 172 -22.38 9.73 -25.31
C LEU A 172 -21.89 9.58 -26.76
N SER A 173 -21.77 8.35 -27.28
CA SER A 173 -21.26 8.11 -28.63
C SER A 173 -22.18 8.69 -29.71
N PRO A 174 -21.63 9.52 -30.63
CA PRO A 174 -22.38 10.01 -31.79
C PRO A 174 -22.84 8.87 -32.71
N THR A 175 -22.09 7.76 -32.77
CA THR A 175 -22.37 6.62 -33.65
C THR A 175 -23.73 5.96 -33.34
N HIS A 176 -24.17 6.03 -32.09
CA HIS A 176 -25.43 5.42 -31.65
C HIS A 176 -26.65 6.31 -31.93
N THR A 177 -26.47 7.63 -31.99
CA THR A 177 -27.55 8.59 -32.30
C THR A 177 -28.04 8.52 -33.76
N GLY A 178 -27.27 7.92 -34.67
CA GLY A 178 -27.65 7.73 -36.08
C GLY A 178 -28.31 6.39 -36.42
N SER A 179 -28.43 5.46 -35.47
CA SER A 179 -28.78 4.05 -35.74
C SER A 179 -30.26 3.78 -36.01
N GLY A 180 -31.14 4.79 -35.96
CA GLY A 180 -32.60 4.63 -36.17
C GLY A 180 -33.32 3.81 -35.09
N THR A 181 -32.59 3.18 -34.17
CA THR A 181 -33.15 2.45 -33.03
C THR A 181 -33.46 3.43 -31.90
N PRO A 182 -34.66 3.38 -31.30
CA PRO A 182 -35.01 4.21 -30.16
C PRO A 182 -34.06 3.99 -28.97
N MET A 183 -33.68 5.07 -28.28
CA MET A 183 -32.77 5.04 -27.13
C MET A 183 -33.20 4.04 -26.03
N TRP A 184 -34.51 3.88 -25.80
CA TRP A 184 -35.02 2.92 -24.81
C TRP A 184 -34.75 1.46 -25.20
N GLN A 185 -34.72 1.13 -26.51
CA GLN A 185 -34.35 -0.21 -26.98
C GLN A 185 -32.85 -0.45 -26.80
N GLN A 186 -32.01 0.56 -27.03
CA GLN A 186 -30.57 0.46 -26.80
C GLN A 186 -30.27 0.24 -25.31
N ILE A 187 -30.88 1.04 -24.42
CA ILE A 187 -30.76 0.85 -22.97
C ILE A 187 -31.30 -0.54 -22.56
N GLY A 188 -32.43 -0.95 -23.12
CA GLY A 188 -33.04 -2.26 -22.83
C GLY A 188 -32.17 -3.45 -23.26
N THR A 189 -31.57 -3.38 -24.45
CA THR A 189 -30.67 -4.42 -24.97
C THR A 189 -29.35 -4.47 -24.20
N ALA A 190 -28.77 -3.31 -23.88
CA ALA A 190 -27.60 -3.22 -23.01
C ALA A 190 -27.86 -3.83 -21.63
N LEU A 191 -28.97 -3.46 -20.98
CA LEU A 191 -29.36 -3.99 -19.68
C LEU A 191 -29.65 -5.49 -19.73
N ALA A 192 -30.28 -5.97 -20.81
CA ALA A 192 -30.50 -7.40 -21.04
C ALA A 192 -29.19 -8.17 -21.19
N CYS A 193 -28.20 -7.63 -21.89
CA CYS A 193 -26.87 -8.26 -22.00
C CYS A 193 -26.17 -8.31 -20.64
N VAL A 194 -26.20 -7.22 -19.86
CA VAL A 194 -25.65 -7.18 -18.48
C VAL A 194 -26.34 -8.22 -17.61
N ALA A 195 -27.68 -8.27 -17.64
CA ALA A 195 -28.45 -9.26 -16.89
C ALA A 195 -28.11 -10.69 -17.33
N ALA A 196 -27.90 -10.93 -18.62
CA ALA A 196 -27.50 -12.24 -19.14
C ALA A 196 -26.12 -12.68 -18.63
N VAL A 197 -25.11 -11.79 -18.64
CA VAL A 197 -23.79 -12.10 -18.07
C VAL A 197 -23.86 -12.33 -16.57
N VAL A 198 -24.60 -11.51 -15.83
CA VAL A 198 -24.74 -11.70 -14.38
C VAL A 198 -25.48 -13.00 -14.06
N ALA A 199 -26.53 -13.34 -14.81
CA ALA A 199 -27.27 -14.59 -14.65
C ALA A 199 -26.40 -15.82 -15.01
N ALA A 200 -25.66 -15.76 -16.11
CA ALA A 200 -24.68 -16.79 -16.47
C ALA A 200 -23.57 -16.89 -15.41
N GLY A 201 -23.11 -15.76 -14.89
CA GLY A 201 -22.17 -15.65 -13.79
C GLY A 201 -22.62 -16.46 -12.58
N ARG A 202 -23.86 -16.21 -12.16
CA ARG A 202 -24.45 -16.77 -10.95
C ARG A 202 -24.88 -18.23 -11.07
N TRP A 203 -25.29 -18.67 -12.25
CA TRP A 203 -25.85 -20.02 -12.45
C TRP A 203 -24.97 -20.97 -13.27
N LEU A 204 -24.18 -20.47 -14.22
CA LEU A 204 -23.40 -21.30 -15.15
C LEU A 204 -21.94 -21.48 -14.72
N LEU A 205 -21.30 -20.46 -14.12
CA LEU A 205 -19.86 -20.54 -13.80
C LEU A 205 -19.55 -21.67 -12.81
N ASN A 206 -20.19 -21.69 -11.64
CA ASN A 206 -19.92 -22.70 -10.62
C ASN A 206 -20.07 -24.16 -11.12
N PRO A 207 -21.15 -24.56 -11.82
CA PRO A 207 -21.25 -25.94 -12.31
C PRO A 207 -20.24 -26.26 -13.42
N VAL A 208 -19.95 -25.31 -14.33
CA VAL A 208 -18.95 -25.51 -15.39
C VAL A 208 -17.57 -25.70 -14.78
N PHE A 209 -17.11 -24.79 -13.91
CA PHE A 209 -15.81 -24.91 -13.27
C PHE A 209 -15.70 -26.15 -12.37
N ARG A 210 -16.80 -26.57 -11.71
CA ARG A 210 -16.83 -27.83 -10.96
C ARG A 210 -16.70 -29.06 -11.85
N ALA A 211 -17.30 -29.05 -13.04
CA ALA A 211 -17.13 -30.12 -14.02
C ALA A 211 -15.68 -30.17 -14.53
N LEU A 212 -15.08 -29.01 -14.83
CA LEU A 212 -13.69 -28.91 -15.27
C LEU A 212 -12.70 -29.31 -14.19
N ALA A 213 -12.93 -28.94 -12.93
CA ALA A 213 -12.07 -29.32 -11.80
C ALA A 213 -11.97 -30.84 -11.62
N ARG A 214 -13.01 -31.61 -11.99
CA ARG A 214 -12.97 -33.08 -11.98
C ARG A 214 -11.97 -33.66 -12.99
N SER A 215 -11.67 -32.95 -14.07
CA SER A 215 -10.70 -33.37 -15.08
C SER A 215 -9.25 -33.28 -14.60
N LYS A 216 -8.99 -32.57 -13.49
CA LYS A 216 -7.65 -32.28 -12.93
C LYS A 216 -6.67 -31.59 -13.89
N ALA A 217 -7.12 -31.12 -15.06
CA ALA A 217 -6.30 -30.37 -16.00
C ALA A 217 -6.28 -28.88 -15.60
N ARG A 218 -5.16 -28.39 -15.09
CA ARG A 218 -5.02 -27.00 -14.62
C ARG A 218 -5.11 -26.02 -15.78
N GLU A 219 -4.56 -26.39 -16.93
CA GLU A 219 -4.55 -25.60 -18.16
C GLU A 219 -5.96 -25.32 -18.69
N VAL A 220 -6.87 -26.28 -18.50
CA VAL A 220 -8.27 -26.18 -18.93
C VAL A 220 -9.03 -25.15 -18.06
N MET A 221 -8.67 -25.01 -16.79
CA MET A 221 -9.27 -24.01 -15.89
C MET A 221 -8.92 -22.59 -16.35
N THR A 222 -7.65 -22.34 -16.67
CA THR A 222 -7.20 -21.06 -17.20
C THR A 222 -7.85 -20.75 -18.55
N ALA A 223 -7.92 -21.73 -19.45
CA ALA A 223 -8.59 -21.58 -20.75
C ALA A 223 -10.09 -21.27 -20.60
N ALA A 224 -10.77 -21.92 -19.66
CA ALA A 224 -12.17 -21.65 -19.37
C ALA A 224 -12.40 -20.26 -18.79
N ALA A 225 -11.51 -19.77 -17.93
CA ALA A 225 -11.57 -18.40 -17.43
C ALA A 225 -11.43 -17.38 -18.56
N LEU A 226 -10.45 -17.57 -19.45
CA LEU A 226 -10.28 -16.72 -20.63
C LEU A 226 -11.50 -16.79 -21.57
N LEU A 227 -12.08 -17.98 -21.77
CA LEU A 227 -13.31 -18.15 -22.56
C LEU A 227 -14.48 -17.36 -21.96
N VAL A 228 -14.66 -17.37 -20.63
CA VAL A 228 -15.70 -16.60 -19.95
C VAL A 228 -15.48 -15.10 -20.14
N VAL A 229 -14.24 -14.64 -20.00
CA VAL A 229 -13.87 -13.22 -20.15
C VAL A 229 -14.13 -12.73 -21.56
N LEU A 230 -13.58 -13.42 -22.57
CA LEU A 230 -13.75 -13.05 -23.98
C LEU A 230 -15.21 -13.23 -24.42
N GLY A 231 -15.88 -14.29 -23.96
CA GLY A 231 -17.29 -14.54 -24.25
C GLY A 231 -18.21 -13.46 -23.68
N ALA A 232 -17.96 -13.00 -22.44
CA ALA A 232 -18.68 -11.88 -21.85
C ALA A 232 -18.39 -10.57 -22.59
N GLY A 233 -17.14 -10.34 -23.02
CA GLY A 233 -16.75 -9.20 -23.84
C GLY A 233 -17.53 -9.14 -25.17
N VAL A 234 -17.56 -10.25 -25.91
CA VAL A 234 -18.32 -10.37 -27.17
C VAL A 234 -19.83 -10.20 -26.94
N LEU A 235 -20.37 -10.70 -25.82
CA LEU A 235 -21.78 -10.49 -25.50
C LEU A 235 -22.09 -9.02 -25.22
N MET A 236 -21.22 -8.31 -24.50
CA MET A 236 -21.37 -6.87 -24.27
C MET A 236 -21.29 -6.06 -25.56
N GLU A 237 -20.32 -6.37 -26.43
CA GLU A 237 -20.17 -5.72 -27.72
C GLU A 237 -21.43 -5.85 -28.58
N LYS A 238 -22.05 -7.03 -28.61
CA LYS A 238 -23.34 -7.24 -29.28
C LYS A 238 -24.48 -6.43 -28.66
N GLY A 239 -24.40 -6.14 -27.37
CA GLY A 239 -25.31 -5.24 -26.66
C GLY A 239 -25.02 -3.76 -26.86
N GLY A 240 -24.04 -3.40 -27.71
CA GLY A 240 -23.60 -2.04 -27.96
C GLY A 240 -22.63 -1.50 -26.90
N LEU A 241 -22.16 -2.32 -25.96
CA LEU A 241 -21.30 -1.91 -24.85
C LEU A 241 -19.85 -2.32 -25.11
N SER A 242 -18.89 -1.75 -24.38
CA SER A 242 -17.47 -2.09 -24.59
C SER A 242 -17.14 -3.53 -24.15
N MET A 243 -16.26 -4.22 -24.90
CA MET A 243 -15.73 -5.53 -24.49
C MET A 243 -15.07 -5.48 -23.11
N ALA A 244 -14.37 -4.37 -22.84
CA ALA A 244 -13.80 -3.97 -21.57
C ALA A 244 -14.77 -4.14 -20.39
N MET A 245 -16.02 -3.69 -20.55
CA MET A 245 -17.05 -3.84 -19.52
C MET A 245 -17.46 -5.30 -19.30
N GLY A 246 -17.54 -6.09 -20.37
CA GLY A 246 -17.84 -7.52 -20.27
C GLY A 246 -16.77 -8.29 -19.51
N ALA A 247 -15.51 -7.95 -19.75
CA ALA A 247 -14.36 -8.53 -19.06
C ALA A 247 -14.35 -8.21 -17.56
N PHE A 248 -14.62 -6.95 -17.20
CA PHE A 248 -14.78 -6.56 -15.80
C PHE A 248 -15.92 -7.32 -15.12
N LEU A 249 -17.11 -7.35 -15.74
CA LEU A 249 -18.26 -8.06 -15.19
C LEU A 249 -17.98 -9.55 -15.01
N ALA A 250 -17.31 -10.18 -15.98
CA ALA A 250 -16.86 -11.57 -15.87
C ALA A 250 -15.92 -11.77 -14.68
N GLY A 251 -14.94 -10.87 -14.49
CA GLY A 251 -14.04 -10.87 -13.34
C GLY A 251 -14.79 -10.82 -12.01
N VAL A 252 -15.73 -9.88 -11.87
CA VAL A 252 -16.55 -9.74 -10.66
C VAL A 252 -17.41 -10.97 -10.39
N MET A 253 -17.96 -11.60 -11.44
CA MET A 253 -18.72 -12.85 -11.26
C MET A 253 -17.82 -14.03 -10.88
N LEU A 254 -16.58 -14.07 -11.38
CA LEU A 254 -15.60 -15.09 -11.01
C LEU A 254 -15.03 -14.89 -9.60
N SER A 255 -14.93 -13.65 -9.12
CA SER A 255 -14.43 -13.34 -7.77
C SER A 255 -15.34 -13.85 -6.64
N GLU A 256 -16.64 -14.04 -6.93
CA GLU A 256 -17.62 -14.66 -6.04
C GLU A 256 -17.69 -16.19 -6.15
N SER A 257 -16.96 -16.82 -7.07
CA SER A 257 -16.99 -18.27 -7.26
C SER A 257 -16.19 -19.05 -6.21
N ASP A 258 -16.54 -20.32 -5.99
CA ASP A 258 -15.79 -21.24 -5.11
C ASP A 258 -14.33 -21.44 -5.58
N PHE A 259 -14.07 -21.20 -6.87
CA PHE A 259 -12.77 -21.43 -7.53
C PHE A 259 -11.90 -20.18 -7.61
N ARG A 260 -12.33 -19.05 -7.02
CA ARG A 260 -11.64 -17.75 -7.15
C ARG A 260 -10.14 -17.82 -6.84
N HIS A 261 -9.73 -18.54 -5.79
CA HIS A 261 -8.34 -18.56 -5.34
C HIS A 261 -7.44 -19.29 -6.34
N GLN A 262 -7.98 -20.33 -6.98
CA GLN A 262 -7.29 -21.04 -8.03
C GLN A 262 -7.19 -20.16 -9.28
N LEU A 263 -8.29 -19.53 -9.69
CA LEU A 263 -8.31 -18.63 -10.84
C LEU A 263 -7.39 -17.42 -10.65
N GLU A 264 -7.37 -16.84 -9.46
CA GLU A 264 -6.47 -15.75 -9.08
C GLU A 264 -5.02 -16.21 -9.19
N ALA A 265 -4.66 -17.36 -8.61
CA ALA A 265 -3.30 -17.91 -8.70
C ALA A 265 -2.88 -18.27 -10.13
N ASP A 266 -3.81 -18.68 -10.99
CA ASP A 266 -3.55 -19.03 -12.38
C ASP A 266 -3.42 -17.78 -13.28
N VAL A 267 -4.08 -16.67 -12.92
CA VAL A 267 -4.05 -15.40 -13.67
C VAL A 267 -2.95 -14.45 -13.16
N GLU A 268 -2.52 -14.58 -11.89
CA GLU A 268 -1.50 -13.74 -11.27
C GLU A 268 -0.21 -13.59 -12.11
N PRO A 269 0.36 -14.66 -12.72
CA PRO A 269 1.56 -14.51 -13.56
C PRO A 269 1.33 -13.64 -14.80
N PHE A 270 0.09 -13.64 -15.31
CA PHE A 270 -0.28 -12.85 -16.49
C PHE A 270 -0.61 -11.40 -16.12
N ARG A 271 -1.11 -11.13 -14.92
CA ARG A 271 -1.50 -9.79 -14.46
C ARG A 271 -0.43 -8.74 -14.77
N GLY A 272 0.80 -8.95 -14.31
CA GLY A 272 1.89 -7.99 -14.51
C GLY A 272 2.27 -7.81 -15.98
N LEU A 273 2.25 -8.90 -16.76
CA LEU A 273 2.56 -8.89 -18.20
C LEU A 273 1.49 -8.13 -19.00
N LEU A 274 0.22 -8.37 -18.69
CA LEU A 274 -0.94 -7.78 -19.38
C LEU A 274 -1.09 -6.30 -19.06
N LEU A 275 -0.89 -5.94 -17.79
CA LEU A 275 -0.79 -4.56 -17.35
C LEU A 275 0.34 -3.84 -18.13
N GLY A 276 1.48 -4.51 -18.25
CA GLY A 276 2.61 -4.01 -19.02
C GLY A 276 2.28 -3.81 -20.49
N LEU A 277 1.63 -4.79 -21.12
CA LEU A 277 1.22 -4.74 -22.52
C LEU A 277 0.26 -3.57 -22.78
N PHE A 278 -0.71 -3.37 -21.89
CA PHE A 278 -1.64 -2.24 -21.98
C PHE A 278 -0.92 -0.90 -21.93
N PHE A 279 -0.09 -0.66 -20.91
CA PHE A 279 0.62 0.62 -20.79
C PHE A 279 1.68 0.83 -21.86
N LEU A 280 2.34 -0.23 -22.35
CA LEU A 280 3.19 -0.17 -23.53
C LEU A 280 2.38 0.32 -24.73
N ALA A 281 1.20 -0.24 -24.97
CA ALA A 281 0.35 0.14 -26.09
C ALA A 281 -0.15 1.58 -25.98
N VAL A 282 -0.55 2.03 -24.78
CA VAL A 282 -0.88 3.44 -24.51
C VAL A 282 0.32 4.34 -24.81
N GLY A 283 1.52 3.96 -24.36
CA GLY A 283 2.76 4.70 -24.66
C GLY A 283 3.07 4.78 -26.14
N MET A 284 2.86 3.70 -26.90
CA MET A 284 3.03 3.68 -28.36
C MET A 284 1.99 4.53 -29.09
N SER A 285 0.76 4.61 -28.56
CA SER A 285 -0.32 5.42 -29.13
C SER A 285 -0.17 6.93 -28.90
N LEU A 286 0.76 7.35 -28.04
CA LEU A 286 0.97 8.76 -27.71
C LEU A 286 1.70 9.48 -28.84
N ASP A 287 0.98 10.32 -29.59
CA ASP A 287 1.56 11.15 -30.64
C ASP A 287 2.34 12.34 -30.06
N LEU A 288 3.68 12.22 -30.04
CA LEU A 288 4.56 13.28 -29.54
C LEU A 288 4.52 14.57 -30.36
N LYS A 289 4.14 14.52 -31.64
CA LYS A 289 3.98 15.73 -32.46
C LYS A 289 2.74 16.50 -32.01
N VAL A 290 1.62 15.80 -31.80
CA VAL A 290 0.39 16.40 -31.26
C VAL A 290 0.65 16.98 -29.87
N VAL A 291 1.37 16.26 -29.01
CA VAL A 291 1.74 16.72 -27.67
C VAL A 291 2.64 17.97 -27.74
N ALA A 292 3.65 17.98 -28.62
CA ALA A 292 4.53 19.13 -28.77
C ALA A 292 3.80 20.38 -29.30
N GLN A 293 2.85 20.20 -30.23
CA GLN A 293 2.04 21.29 -30.76
C GLN A 293 1.06 21.86 -29.73
N ASN A 294 0.50 20.99 -28.87
CA ASN A 294 -0.46 21.37 -27.84
C ASN A 294 0.17 21.56 -26.46
N LEU A 295 1.49 21.72 -26.37
CA LEU A 295 2.20 21.80 -25.09
C LEU A 295 1.64 22.88 -24.14
N PRO A 296 1.30 24.11 -24.60
CA PRO A 296 0.68 25.11 -23.73
C PRO A 296 -0.67 24.67 -23.16
N LEU A 297 -1.50 24.01 -23.99
CA LEU A 297 -2.79 23.46 -23.58
C LEU A 297 -2.61 22.34 -22.55
N ILE A 298 -1.66 21.43 -22.78
CA ILE A 298 -1.39 20.30 -21.87
C ILE A 298 -0.89 20.81 -20.53
N VAL A 299 0.14 21.67 -20.50
CA VAL A 299 0.71 22.17 -19.25
C VAL A 299 -0.31 22.99 -18.45
N SER A 300 -1.07 23.87 -19.11
CA SER A 300 -2.13 24.62 -18.44
C SER A 300 -3.27 23.71 -17.94
N SER A 301 -3.65 22.68 -18.69
CA SER A 301 -4.66 21.69 -18.28
C SER A 301 -4.19 20.88 -17.07
N VAL A 302 -2.93 20.43 -17.04
CA VAL A 302 -2.36 19.70 -15.88
C VAL A 302 -2.48 20.54 -14.62
N LEU A 303 -2.01 21.79 -14.66
CA LEU A 303 -2.06 22.68 -13.51
C LEU A 303 -3.50 22.98 -13.10
N ALA A 304 -4.38 23.26 -14.05
CA ALA A 304 -5.79 23.57 -13.78
C ALA A 304 -6.53 22.38 -13.16
N LEU A 305 -6.46 21.20 -13.79
CA LEU A 305 -7.16 20.00 -13.34
C LEU A 305 -6.63 19.51 -12.00
N MET A 306 -5.30 19.47 -11.80
CA MET A 306 -4.71 19.09 -10.51
C MET A 306 -5.12 20.06 -9.40
N SER A 307 -5.09 21.38 -9.66
CA SER A 307 -5.45 22.38 -8.66
C SER A 307 -6.93 22.28 -8.27
N VAL A 308 -7.83 22.19 -9.25
CA VAL A 308 -9.27 22.07 -9.00
C VAL A 308 -9.60 20.76 -8.28
N LYS A 309 -8.99 19.64 -8.70
CA LYS A 309 -9.15 18.34 -8.03
C LYS A 309 -8.63 18.40 -6.59
N ALA A 310 -7.45 18.96 -6.36
CA ALA A 310 -6.88 19.12 -5.02
C ALA A 310 -7.75 19.99 -4.10
N VAL A 311 -8.29 21.10 -4.61
CA VAL A 311 -9.23 21.95 -3.84
C VAL A 311 -10.50 21.19 -3.48
N CYS A 312 -11.08 20.44 -4.43
CA CYS A 312 -12.25 19.60 -4.17
C CYS A 312 -11.96 18.57 -3.07
N ILE A 313 -10.85 17.83 -3.20
CA ILE A 313 -10.43 16.81 -2.22
C ILE A 313 -10.21 17.44 -0.85
N TYR A 314 -9.56 18.61 -0.79
CA TYR A 314 -9.34 19.33 0.45
C TYR A 314 -10.67 19.70 1.13
N ILE A 315 -11.61 20.29 0.39
CA ILE A 315 -12.93 20.67 0.92
C ILE A 315 -13.66 19.44 1.47
N VAL A 316 -13.71 18.35 0.69
CA VAL A 316 -14.37 17.10 1.10
C VAL A 316 -13.70 16.49 2.33
N ALA A 317 -12.36 16.50 2.39
CA ALA A 317 -11.61 16.02 3.56
C ALA A 317 -11.93 16.85 4.82
N ARG A 318 -12.02 18.18 4.70
CA ARG A 318 -12.39 19.08 5.81
C ARG A 318 -13.82 18.86 6.27
N MET A 319 -14.77 18.68 5.34
CA MET A 319 -16.16 18.35 5.66
C MET A 319 -16.28 16.98 6.33
N ALA A 320 -15.40 16.04 6.00
CA ALA A 320 -15.29 14.72 6.62
C ALA A 320 -14.49 14.70 7.95
N GLY A 321 -14.23 15.87 8.53
CA GLY A 321 -13.63 16.02 9.85
C GLY A 321 -12.10 15.84 9.92
N SER A 322 -11.40 15.81 8.78
CA SER A 322 -9.92 15.71 8.79
C SER A 322 -9.27 17.03 9.20
N CYS A 323 -8.15 16.93 9.92
CA CYS A 323 -7.35 18.10 10.28
C CYS A 323 -6.76 18.77 9.03
N ARG A 324 -6.23 19.99 9.16
CA ARG A 324 -5.77 20.76 7.99
C ARG A 324 -4.63 20.03 7.27
N ASP A 325 -3.71 19.46 8.03
CA ASP A 325 -2.56 18.76 7.46
C ASP A 325 -2.95 17.44 6.79
N GLU A 326 -3.83 16.64 7.41
CA GLU A 326 -4.40 15.45 6.76
C GLU A 326 -5.14 15.79 5.47
N ALA A 327 -5.90 16.89 5.45
CA ALA A 327 -6.65 17.31 4.28
C ALA A 327 -5.71 17.76 3.13
N ILE A 328 -4.62 18.47 3.45
CA ILE A 328 -3.61 18.86 2.46
C ILE A 328 -2.84 17.63 1.96
N ASP A 329 -2.41 16.74 2.87
CA ASP A 329 -1.67 15.53 2.51
C ASP A 329 -2.50 14.66 1.55
N ARG A 330 -3.80 14.49 1.84
CA ARG A 330 -4.73 13.80 0.95
C ARG A 330 -4.91 14.52 -0.38
N ALA A 331 -5.08 15.84 -0.36
CA ALA A 331 -5.27 16.63 -1.58
C ALA A 331 -4.07 16.55 -2.52
N VAL A 332 -2.84 16.65 -2.00
CA VAL A 332 -1.62 16.53 -2.80
C VAL A 332 -1.43 15.11 -3.33
N LEU A 333 -1.65 14.10 -2.49
CA LEU A 333 -1.46 12.71 -2.86
C LEU A 333 -2.45 12.22 -3.93
N MET A 334 -3.69 12.72 -3.91
CA MET A 334 -4.77 12.30 -4.81
C MET A 334 -5.06 13.30 -5.96
N ALA A 335 -4.25 14.35 -6.13
CA ALA A 335 -4.49 15.41 -7.14
C ALA A 335 -4.34 14.93 -8.60
N GLN A 336 -3.63 13.84 -8.83
CA GLN A 336 -3.30 13.32 -10.16
C GLN A 336 -4.31 12.34 -10.72
N GLY A 337 -4.29 12.18 -12.04
CA GLY A 337 -5.06 11.15 -12.76
C GLY A 337 -4.44 9.76 -12.63
N GLY A 338 -5.22 8.73 -12.92
CA GLY A 338 -4.86 7.33 -12.77
C GLY A 338 -4.87 6.56 -14.08
N GLU A 339 -4.44 5.31 -14.00
CA GLU A 339 -4.38 4.37 -15.12
C GLU A 339 -5.74 4.13 -15.79
N PHE A 340 -6.82 4.22 -15.03
CA PHE A 340 -8.18 4.05 -15.53
C PHE A 340 -8.62 5.16 -16.48
N ALA A 341 -7.96 6.33 -16.44
CA ALA A 341 -8.21 7.39 -17.40
C ALA A 341 -7.90 6.92 -18.83
N PHE A 342 -6.80 6.20 -19.03
CA PHE A 342 -6.39 5.70 -20.35
C PHE A 342 -7.41 4.71 -20.92
N VAL A 343 -7.97 3.85 -20.06
CA VAL A 343 -9.02 2.90 -20.44
C VAL A 343 -10.28 3.65 -20.89
N LEU A 344 -10.68 4.68 -20.14
CA LEU A 344 -11.86 5.48 -20.47
C LEU A 344 -11.67 6.29 -21.76
N PHE A 345 -10.50 6.91 -21.95
CA PHE A 345 -10.19 7.70 -23.14
C PHE A 345 -10.07 6.83 -24.39
N ALA A 346 -9.42 5.66 -24.28
CA ALA A 346 -9.37 4.70 -25.38
C ALA A 346 -10.77 4.24 -25.81
N ALA A 347 -11.63 3.91 -24.84
CA ALA A 347 -13.02 3.55 -25.13
C ALA A 347 -13.79 4.72 -25.79
N ALA A 348 -13.65 5.94 -25.26
CA ALA A 348 -14.29 7.12 -25.83
C ALA A 348 -13.80 7.44 -27.25
N SER A 349 -12.50 7.23 -27.52
CA SER A 349 -11.90 7.43 -28.83
C SER A 349 -12.38 6.37 -29.83
N SER A 350 -12.43 5.09 -29.44
CA SER A 350 -12.93 3.99 -30.28
C SER A 350 -14.39 4.19 -30.70
N GLN A 351 -15.19 4.84 -29.86
CA GLN A 351 -16.59 5.15 -30.14
C GLN A 351 -16.82 6.54 -30.74
N GLY A 352 -15.76 7.27 -31.07
CA GLY A 352 -15.83 8.59 -31.70
C GLY A 352 -16.42 9.70 -30.82
N VAL A 353 -16.43 9.52 -29.49
CA VAL A 353 -16.83 10.58 -28.53
C VAL A 353 -15.74 11.65 -28.45
N ILE A 354 -14.48 11.23 -28.53
CA ILE A 354 -13.31 12.10 -28.58
C ILE A 354 -12.46 11.75 -29.81
N SER A 355 -11.78 12.75 -30.36
CA SER A 355 -10.81 12.59 -31.44
C SER A 355 -9.50 11.96 -30.94
N GLU A 356 -8.69 11.41 -31.87
CA GLU A 356 -7.36 10.88 -31.54
C GLU A 356 -6.44 11.95 -30.93
N ALA A 357 -6.53 13.19 -31.40
CA ALA A 357 -5.77 14.31 -30.87
C ALA A 357 -6.20 14.66 -29.43
N GLU A 358 -7.49 14.63 -29.12
CA GLU A 358 -8.01 14.81 -27.76
C GLU A 358 -7.55 13.68 -26.83
N ASN A 359 -7.63 12.42 -27.29
CA ASN A 359 -7.14 11.26 -26.55
C ASN A 359 -5.63 11.40 -26.22
N ALA A 360 -4.81 11.78 -27.21
CA ALA A 360 -3.38 12.00 -27.01
C ALA A 360 -3.10 13.14 -26.01
N ASN A 361 -3.80 14.27 -26.13
CA ASN A 361 -3.66 15.41 -25.22
C ASN A 361 -4.08 15.04 -23.78
N MET A 362 -5.22 14.38 -23.60
CA MET A 362 -5.71 13.96 -22.27
C MET A 362 -4.82 12.89 -21.64
N THR A 363 -4.32 11.94 -22.43
CA THR A 363 -3.34 10.94 -21.99
C THR A 363 -2.06 11.63 -21.51
N ALA A 364 -1.54 12.59 -22.28
CA ALA A 364 -0.36 13.36 -21.89
C ALA A 364 -0.59 14.14 -20.57
N VAL A 365 -1.77 14.74 -20.39
CA VAL A 365 -2.14 15.42 -19.14
C VAL A 365 -2.10 14.46 -17.94
N VAL A 366 -2.63 13.25 -18.07
CA VAL A 366 -2.59 12.24 -17.00
C VAL A 366 -1.15 11.82 -16.70
N VAL A 367 -0.36 11.49 -17.72
CA VAL A 367 1.05 11.09 -17.56
C VAL A 367 1.87 12.19 -16.88
N LEU A 368 1.72 13.44 -17.31
CA LEU A 368 2.45 14.57 -16.72
C LEU A 368 2.03 14.81 -15.26
N SER A 369 0.74 14.60 -14.93
CA SER A 369 0.26 14.68 -13.54
C SER A 369 0.84 13.59 -12.63
N MET A 370 1.02 12.37 -13.15
CA MET A 370 1.69 11.25 -12.46
C MET A 370 3.15 11.60 -12.17
N VAL A 371 3.87 12.18 -13.13
CA VAL A 371 5.28 12.61 -12.97
C VAL A 371 5.40 13.78 -11.98
N LEU A 372 4.45 14.72 -12.00
CA LEU A 372 4.49 15.90 -11.13
C LEU A 372 4.19 15.57 -9.66
N THR A 373 3.42 14.51 -9.39
CA THR A 373 2.96 14.18 -8.03
C THR A 373 4.07 13.85 -7.03
N PRO A 374 5.04 12.96 -7.34
CA PRO A 374 6.19 12.73 -6.46
C PRO A 374 6.94 14.03 -6.14
N LEU A 375 7.06 14.96 -7.10
CA LEU A 375 7.70 16.26 -6.87
C LEU A 375 6.89 17.12 -5.88
N LEU A 376 5.57 17.16 -6.02
CA LEU A 376 4.68 17.87 -5.10
C LEU A 376 4.72 17.25 -3.69
N LEU A 377 4.86 15.93 -3.57
CA LEU A 377 5.00 15.24 -2.30
C LEU A 377 6.30 15.61 -1.58
N ILE A 378 7.43 15.67 -2.31
CA ILE A 378 8.72 16.14 -1.77
C ILE A 378 8.62 17.58 -1.28
N VAL A 379 7.96 18.46 -2.04
CA VAL A 379 7.73 19.85 -1.62
C VAL A 379 6.86 19.90 -0.36
N ARG A 380 5.80 19.09 -0.28
CA ARG A 380 4.91 19.01 0.88
C ARG A 380 5.65 18.52 2.13
N GLU A 381 6.56 17.56 2.01
CA GLU A 381 7.38 17.08 3.13
C GLU A 381 8.29 18.15 3.72
N LYS A 382 8.75 19.11 2.90
CA LYS A 382 9.58 20.24 3.35
C LYS A 382 8.79 21.36 4.00
N MET A 383 7.46 21.38 3.86
CA MET A 383 6.63 22.39 4.49
C MET A 383 6.46 22.10 5.99
N PRO A 384 6.50 23.11 6.87
CA PRO A 384 6.26 22.90 8.29
C PRO A 384 4.84 22.34 8.48
N LYS A 385 4.74 21.10 8.96
CA LYS A 385 3.48 20.54 9.43
C LYS A 385 3.06 21.36 10.63
N LYS A 386 1.85 21.91 10.60
CA LYS A 386 1.33 22.65 11.75
C LYS A 386 0.90 21.58 12.73
N ALA A 387 1.81 21.22 13.63
CA ALA A 387 1.60 20.22 14.69
C ALA A 387 0.15 20.31 15.14
N ALA A 388 -0.61 19.24 14.87
CA ALA A 388 -2.01 19.14 15.29
C ALA A 388 -2.00 19.54 16.76
N ALA A 389 -2.68 20.65 17.10
CA ALA A 389 -2.51 21.39 18.34
C ALA A 389 -2.09 20.45 19.46
N GLU A 390 -0.78 20.35 19.70
CA GLU A 390 -0.29 19.41 20.70
C GLU A 390 -0.86 19.97 22.00
N ARG A 391 -1.74 19.19 22.62
CA ARG A 391 -2.09 19.42 24.01
C ARG A 391 -0.75 19.58 24.72
N GLY A 392 -0.56 20.71 25.41
CA GLY A 392 0.65 20.92 26.20
C GLY A 392 0.85 19.73 27.13
N ALA A 393 2.10 19.34 27.38
CA ALA A 393 2.37 18.27 28.33
C ALA A 393 1.64 18.57 29.66
N ASP A 394 1.09 17.53 30.29
CA ASP A 394 0.45 17.70 31.57
C ASP A 394 1.49 18.23 32.58
N THR A 395 1.06 19.13 33.47
CA THR A 395 1.92 19.57 34.57
C THR A 395 2.13 18.40 35.51
N ILE A 396 3.39 17.99 35.68
CA ILE A 396 3.76 16.93 36.61
C ILE A 396 3.78 17.52 38.02
N ASP A 397 2.80 17.13 38.83
CA ASP A 397 2.59 17.58 40.20
C ASP A 397 3.12 16.58 41.25
N GLU A 398 3.40 15.33 40.85
CA GLU A 398 3.97 14.29 41.73
C GLU A 398 5.21 13.63 41.09
N GLN A 399 6.31 13.66 41.83
CA GLN A 399 7.57 13.01 41.47
C GLN A 399 7.83 11.84 42.42
N HIS A 400 8.20 10.70 41.86
CA HIS A 400 8.53 9.49 42.61
C HIS A 400 9.93 8.98 42.25
N THR A 401 10.43 8.08 43.10
CA THR A 401 11.76 7.47 42.94
C THR A 401 11.89 6.59 41.70
N VAL A 402 10.76 6.12 41.16
CA VAL A 402 10.70 5.35 39.91
C VAL A 402 9.99 6.17 38.84
N LEU A 403 10.65 6.32 37.69
CA LEU A 403 10.08 6.95 36.50
C LEU A 403 9.82 5.89 35.43
N LEU A 404 8.57 5.76 34.98
CA LEU A 404 8.16 4.86 33.91
C LEU A 404 7.76 5.66 32.67
N VAL A 405 8.51 5.49 31.59
CA VAL A 405 8.26 6.12 30.30
C VAL A 405 7.67 5.11 29.34
N GLY A 406 6.41 5.32 28.96
CA GLY A 406 5.61 4.42 28.12
C GLY A 406 4.75 3.47 28.95
N PHE A 407 3.43 3.67 28.90
CA PHE A 407 2.42 2.89 29.62
C PHE A 407 1.58 2.00 28.68
N GLY A 408 2.25 1.46 27.66
CA GLY A 408 1.67 0.46 26.75
C GLY A 408 1.66 -0.95 27.35
N ARG A 409 1.53 -1.97 26.48
CA ARG A 409 1.46 -3.39 26.89
C ARG A 409 2.60 -3.82 27.81
N PHE A 410 3.84 -3.42 27.50
CA PHE A 410 5.01 -3.76 28.30
C PHE A 410 5.08 -2.94 29.60
N GLY A 411 4.94 -1.62 29.50
CA GLY A 411 4.99 -0.71 30.65
C GLY A 411 3.93 -1.00 31.71
N GLN A 412 2.71 -1.38 31.30
CA GLN A 412 1.65 -1.79 32.22
C GLN A 412 2.05 -2.98 33.08
N ILE A 413 2.68 -4.01 32.48
CA ILE A 413 3.16 -5.18 33.23
C ILE A 413 4.22 -4.76 34.25
N VAL A 414 5.17 -3.93 33.85
CA VAL A 414 6.22 -3.42 34.75
C VAL A 414 5.61 -2.62 35.90
N TYR A 415 4.66 -1.72 35.60
CA TYR A 415 3.96 -0.94 36.61
C TYR A 415 3.21 -1.83 37.60
N TYR A 416 2.45 -2.83 37.16
CA TYR A 416 1.71 -3.69 38.09
C TYR A 416 2.62 -4.46 39.03
N ILE A 417 3.80 -4.88 38.57
CA ILE A 417 4.82 -5.52 39.43
C ILE A 417 5.36 -4.52 40.46
N LEU A 418 5.75 -3.32 40.02
CA LEU A 418 6.29 -2.28 40.91
C LEU A 418 5.27 -1.80 41.94
N ASN A 419 4.05 -1.55 41.51
CA ASN A 419 2.95 -1.10 42.35
C ASN A 419 2.55 -2.18 43.36
N ALA A 420 2.48 -3.46 42.95
CA ALA A 420 2.22 -4.57 43.88
C ALA A 420 3.33 -4.71 44.93
N ALA A 421 4.56 -4.35 44.61
CA ALA A 421 5.69 -4.30 45.53
C ALA A 421 5.74 -3.02 46.39
N GLY A 422 4.80 -2.09 46.22
CA GLY A 422 4.69 -0.86 47.01
C GLY A 422 5.58 0.29 46.54
N TYR A 423 6.10 0.25 45.31
CA TYR A 423 6.91 1.34 44.75
C TYR A 423 6.04 2.30 43.94
N PRO A 424 5.76 3.52 44.45
CA PRO A 424 5.05 4.54 43.68
C PRO A 424 5.89 4.95 42.47
N THR A 425 5.23 5.19 41.34
CA THR A 425 5.88 5.38 40.04
C THR A 425 5.29 6.60 39.34
N THR A 426 6.12 7.53 38.89
CA THR A 426 5.70 8.62 38.00
C THR A 426 5.65 8.05 36.58
N ILE A 427 4.51 8.20 35.90
CA ILE A 427 4.29 7.58 34.58
C ILE A 427 4.07 8.65 33.51
N ILE A 428 4.85 8.60 32.43
CA ILE A 428 4.65 9.45 31.25
C ILE A 428 4.27 8.59 30.04
N ASP A 429 3.22 8.98 29.32
CA ASP A 429 2.84 8.36 28.04
C ASP A 429 2.43 9.43 27.01
N LYS A 430 2.66 9.13 25.73
CA LYS A 430 2.36 10.02 24.60
C LYS A 430 0.98 9.74 23.96
N ASP A 431 0.34 8.63 24.30
CA ASP A 431 -1.02 8.31 23.85
C ASP A 431 -2.07 8.92 24.79
N GLU A 432 -2.71 10.00 24.36
CA GLU A 432 -3.75 10.71 25.12
C GLU A 432 -4.92 9.80 25.52
N LYS A 433 -5.32 8.86 24.67
CA LYS A 433 -6.45 7.96 24.97
C LYS A 433 -6.07 6.99 26.07
N ASN A 434 -4.85 6.47 26.01
CA ASN A 434 -4.32 5.60 27.04
C ASN A 434 -4.23 6.34 28.38
N VAL A 435 -3.64 7.54 28.39
CA VAL A 435 -3.53 8.40 29.57
C VAL A 435 -4.90 8.69 30.19
N ALA A 436 -5.87 9.14 29.39
CA ALA A 436 -7.22 9.43 29.87
C ALA A 436 -7.95 8.19 30.40
N GLY A 437 -7.74 7.03 29.77
CA GLY A 437 -8.29 5.76 30.22
C GLY A 437 -7.73 5.31 31.57
N MET A 438 -6.42 5.42 31.75
CA MET A 438 -5.73 5.00 32.98
C MET A 438 -6.00 5.94 34.15
N ASN A 439 -6.06 7.25 33.90
CA ASN A 439 -6.47 8.22 34.92
C ASN A 439 -7.91 7.94 35.40
N LYS A 440 -8.84 7.56 34.52
CA LYS A 440 -10.19 7.12 34.91
C LYS A 440 -10.20 5.82 35.72
N TYR A 441 -9.26 4.93 35.43
CA TYR A 441 -9.05 3.68 36.16
C TYR A 441 -8.36 3.92 37.53
N GLY A 442 -7.92 5.15 37.82
CA GLY A 442 -7.28 5.52 39.08
C GLY A 442 -5.74 5.41 39.06
N ILE A 443 -5.13 5.18 37.91
CA ILE A 443 -3.67 5.17 37.75
C ILE A 443 -3.23 6.52 37.19
N LYS A 444 -2.59 7.34 38.04
CA LYS A 444 -2.13 8.67 37.66
C LYS A 444 -1.05 8.57 36.58
N THR A 445 -1.36 9.06 35.39
CA THR A 445 -0.49 9.04 34.22
C THR A 445 -0.47 10.43 33.58
N TYR A 446 0.71 10.92 33.22
CA TYR A 446 0.91 12.24 32.61
C TYR A 446 1.05 12.13 31.10
N PHE A 447 0.31 12.96 30.37
CA PHE A 447 0.48 13.07 28.92
C PHE A 447 1.73 13.89 28.57
N GLY A 448 2.62 13.35 27.77
CA GLY A 448 3.74 14.11 27.21
C GLY A 448 4.79 13.30 26.47
N ASP A 449 5.66 14.01 25.75
CA ASP A 449 6.79 13.42 25.04
C ASP A 449 8.04 13.41 25.91
N ALA A 450 8.33 12.25 26.50
CA ALA A 450 9.49 12.06 27.36
C ALA A 450 10.84 12.19 26.63
N SER A 451 10.88 12.26 25.29
CA SER A 451 12.13 12.58 24.60
C SER A 451 12.54 14.06 24.76
N ARG A 452 11.64 14.92 25.27
CA ARG A 452 11.94 16.31 25.60
C ARG A 452 12.64 16.37 26.97
N PRO A 453 13.89 16.88 27.06
CA PRO A 453 14.62 16.95 28.32
C PRO A 453 13.85 17.69 29.42
N GLU A 454 13.19 18.80 29.08
CA GLU A 454 12.39 19.60 30.01
C GLU A 454 11.31 18.77 30.73
N LEU A 455 10.66 17.84 30.01
CA LEU A 455 9.62 17.00 30.61
C LEU A 455 10.21 15.92 31.51
N LEU A 456 11.37 15.34 31.16
CA LEU A 456 12.08 14.39 32.03
C LEU A 456 12.53 15.04 33.33
N HIS A 457 13.04 16.28 33.27
CA HIS A 457 13.37 17.07 34.46
C HIS A 457 12.13 17.36 35.31
N ALA A 458 11.02 17.79 34.68
CA ALA A 458 9.76 17.98 35.39
C ALA A 458 9.24 16.67 36.02
N ALA A 459 9.56 15.51 35.44
CA ALA A 459 9.21 14.20 35.97
C ALA A 459 10.12 13.71 37.11
N GLY A 460 11.16 14.45 37.46
CA GLY A 460 12.08 14.12 38.54
C GLY A 460 13.25 13.21 38.14
N ILE A 461 13.68 13.22 36.86
CA ILE A 461 14.82 12.38 36.41
C ILE A 461 16.10 12.63 37.23
N ASP A 462 16.29 13.85 37.74
CA ASP A 462 17.47 14.26 38.52
C ASP A 462 17.57 13.55 39.87
N THR A 463 16.43 13.11 40.43
CA THR A 463 16.34 12.48 41.77
C THR A 463 15.82 11.04 41.71
N ALA A 464 15.33 10.59 40.55
CA ALA A 464 14.89 9.22 40.33
C ALA A 464 16.03 8.23 40.55
N SER A 465 15.75 7.11 41.22
CA SER A 465 16.72 6.02 41.38
C SER A 465 16.61 5.01 40.24
N VAL A 466 15.42 4.85 39.66
CA VAL A 466 15.17 3.92 38.55
C VAL A 466 14.38 4.61 37.44
N LEU A 467 14.87 4.48 36.21
CA LEU A 467 14.15 4.81 34.99
C LEU A 467 13.81 3.54 34.24
N VAL A 468 12.54 3.35 33.93
CA VAL A 468 12.06 2.31 33.02
C VAL A 468 11.68 2.95 31.68
N VAL A 469 12.35 2.55 30.60
CA VAL A 469 12.04 2.99 29.22
C VAL A 469 11.30 1.88 28.49
N ALA A 470 9.98 2.01 28.37
CA ALA A 470 9.06 0.98 27.87
C ALA A 470 8.36 1.37 26.55
N ILE A 471 8.96 2.26 25.74
CA ILE A 471 8.41 2.72 24.46
C ILE A 471 8.87 1.88 23.25
N ASP A 472 8.12 1.94 22.14
CA ASP A 472 8.43 1.25 20.88
C ASP A 472 9.46 2.00 20.02
N ASN A 473 9.46 3.33 20.08
CA ASN A 473 10.29 4.14 19.20
C ASN A 473 11.76 4.07 19.63
N LYS A 474 12.57 3.43 18.78
CA LYS A 474 14.00 3.20 18.98
C LYS A 474 14.80 4.47 19.22
N GLU A 475 14.61 5.49 18.38
CA GLU A 475 15.38 6.74 18.42
C GLU A 475 15.05 7.55 19.68
N GLN A 476 13.77 7.67 20.01
CA GLN A 476 13.31 8.32 21.24
C GLN A 476 13.82 7.58 22.48
N ALA A 477 13.80 6.25 22.47
CA ALA A 477 14.31 5.47 23.61
C ALA A 477 15.80 5.74 23.84
N LEU A 478 16.61 5.74 22.78
CA LEU A 478 18.04 6.08 22.88
C LEU A 478 18.27 7.51 23.36
N GLN A 479 17.47 8.47 22.88
CA GLN A 479 17.53 9.86 23.33
C GLN A 479 17.21 9.97 24.83
N ILE A 480 16.14 9.34 25.29
CA ILE A 480 15.74 9.31 26.70
C ILE A 480 16.85 8.72 27.57
N ILE A 481 17.44 7.58 27.15
CA ILE A 481 18.51 6.91 27.90
C ILE A 481 19.73 7.83 28.03
N ARG A 482 20.15 8.49 26.94
CA ARG A 482 21.30 9.42 26.97
C ARG A 482 21.02 10.62 27.87
N THR A 483 19.87 11.27 27.70
CA THR A 483 19.48 12.41 28.55
C THR A 483 19.39 12.01 30.01
N ALA A 484 18.81 10.85 30.33
CA ALA A 484 18.75 10.35 31.71
C ALA A 484 20.13 10.13 32.31
N ARG A 485 21.06 9.52 31.57
CA ARG A 485 22.44 9.28 32.02
C ARG A 485 23.24 10.57 32.18
N GLU A 486 23.01 11.56 31.32
CA GLU A 486 23.62 12.89 31.39
C GLU A 486 23.11 13.67 32.61
N SER A 487 21.79 13.67 32.85
CA SER A 487 21.17 14.40 33.97
C SER A 487 21.44 13.74 35.32
N ASN A 488 21.42 12.41 35.39
CA ASN A 488 21.66 11.66 36.62
C ASN A 488 22.61 10.47 36.32
N PRO A 489 23.93 10.65 36.52
CA PRO A 489 24.91 9.60 36.24
C PRO A 489 24.71 8.30 37.04
N THR A 490 24.06 8.37 38.20
CA THR A 490 23.85 7.25 39.13
C THR A 490 22.54 6.48 38.93
N ILE A 491 21.64 6.98 38.07
CA ILE A 491 20.34 6.34 37.84
C ILE A 491 20.48 4.91 37.31
N GLN A 492 19.61 4.01 37.73
CA GLN A 492 19.50 2.67 37.15
C GLN A 492 18.49 2.69 36.02
N ILE A 493 18.90 2.30 34.81
CA ILE A 493 18.09 2.34 33.59
C ILE A 493 17.74 0.92 33.17
N VAL A 494 16.44 0.61 33.20
CA VAL A 494 15.86 -0.62 32.65
C VAL A 494 15.15 -0.26 31.35
N SER A 495 15.67 -0.72 30.22
CA SER A 495 15.08 -0.41 28.91
C SER A 495 14.51 -1.63 28.20
N ARG A 496 13.43 -1.41 27.48
CA ARG A 496 12.87 -2.38 26.54
C ARG A 496 13.61 -2.31 25.20
N ALA A 497 13.95 -3.48 24.65
CA ALA A 497 14.42 -3.63 23.29
C ALA A 497 13.43 -4.45 22.45
N TYR A 498 13.23 -4.05 21.19
CA TYR A 498 12.48 -4.82 20.20
C TYR A 498 13.29 -6.05 19.75
N ASP A 499 14.57 -5.85 19.46
CA ASP A 499 15.48 -6.87 18.92
C ASP A 499 16.90 -6.81 19.51
N ARG A 500 17.79 -7.67 18.98
CA ARG A 500 19.20 -7.73 19.39
C ARG A 500 19.99 -6.48 19.01
N VAL A 501 19.71 -5.85 17.86
CA VAL A 501 20.44 -4.66 17.41
C VAL A 501 20.16 -3.48 18.33
N GLN A 502 18.89 -3.26 18.66
CA GLN A 502 18.46 -2.25 19.62
C GLN A 502 19.10 -2.48 21.00
N THR A 503 19.26 -3.75 21.40
CA THR A 503 19.96 -4.08 22.66
C THR A 503 21.39 -3.54 22.64
N TYR A 504 22.14 -3.72 21.56
CA TYR A 504 23.51 -3.23 21.45
C TYR A 504 23.60 -1.70 21.49
N GLU A 505 22.67 -1.01 20.84
CA GLU A 505 22.64 0.45 20.83
C GLU A 505 22.25 1.02 22.20
N GLN A 506 21.30 0.39 22.91
CA GLN A 506 20.90 0.79 24.26
C GLN A 506 22.02 0.54 25.27
N TYR A 507 22.76 -0.56 25.12
CA TYR A 507 23.96 -0.83 25.92
C TYR A 507 24.98 0.29 25.76
N ARG A 508 25.28 0.67 24.51
CA ARG A 508 26.21 1.79 24.21
C ARG A 508 25.68 3.15 24.65
N ALA A 509 24.36 3.34 24.71
CA ALA A 509 23.75 4.56 25.23
C ALA A 509 23.80 4.66 26.76
N GLY A 510 24.16 3.57 27.46
CA GLY A 510 24.31 3.54 28.90
C GLY A 510 23.11 2.98 29.66
N SER A 511 22.29 2.13 29.05
CA SER A 511 21.28 1.35 29.79
C SER A 511 21.96 0.27 30.64
N ASP A 512 21.52 0.10 31.90
CA ASP A 512 22.09 -0.90 32.82
C ASP A 512 21.50 -2.29 32.58
N GLU A 513 20.17 -2.36 32.46
CA GLU A 513 19.44 -3.59 32.17
C GLU A 513 18.59 -3.42 30.91
N ILE A 514 18.66 -4.40 30.01
CA ILE A 514 17.96 -4.34 28.73
C ILE A 514 17.15 -5.62 28.54
N VAL A 515 15.83 -5.45 28.43
CA VAL A 515 14.88 -6.55 28.32
C VAL A 515 14.33 -6.60 26.90
N ARG A 516 14.66 -7.65 26.15
CA ARG A 516 14.07 -7.90 24.83
C ARG A 516 12.64 -8.40 24.98
N GLU A 517 11.68 -7.64 24.45
CA GLU A 517 10.27 -7.79 24.80
C GLU A 517 9.63 -9.16 24.52
N THR A 518 10.14 -9.90 23.54
CA THR A 518 9.61 -11.21 23.14
C THR A 518 10.47 -12.37 23.66
N PHE A 519 11.68 -12.12 24.13
CA PHE A 519 12.67 -13.16 24.39
C PHE A 519 12.19 -14.17 25.44
N ASP A 520 11.76 -13.71 26.61
CA ASP A 520 11.26 -14.54 27.69
C ASP A 520 10.05 -15.39 27.26
N SER A 521 9.15 -14.79 26.46
CA SER A 521 7.99 -15.50 25.92
C SER A 521 8.39 -16.57 24.89
N GLY A 522 9.42 -16.30 24.08
CA GLY A 522 10.01 -17.23 23.12
C GLY A 522 10.72 -18.39 23.81
N VAL A 523 11.50 -18.14 24.85
CA VAL A 523 12.13 -19.19 25.67
C VAL A 523 11.06 -20.09 26.29
N ARG A 524 10.01 -19.50 26.85
CA ARG A 524 8.88 -20.28 27.39
C ARG A 524 8.21 -21.13 26.32
N ALA A 525 7.96 -20.59 25.12
CA ALA A 525 7.39 -21.35 24.01
C ALA A 525 8.31 -22.49 23.57
N GLY A 526 9.63 -22.26 23.52
CA GLY A 526 10.64 -23.28 23.22
C GLY A 526 10.62 -24.43 24.21
N LYS A 527 10.53 -24.15 25.52
CA LYS A 527 10.35 -25.18 26.56
C LYS A 527 9.11 -26.05 26.32
N ARG A 528 7.97 -25.43 25.97
CA ARG A 528 6.73 -26.16 25.67
C ARG A 528 6.80 -26.95 24.36
N ALA A 529 7.56 -26.47 23.38
CA ALA A 529 7.82 -27.23 22.16
C ALA A 529 8.66 -28.49 22.44
N LEU A 530 9.66 -28.41 23.32
CA LEU A 530 10.43 -29.59 23.76
C LEU A 530 9.53 -30.62 24.46
N GLU A 531 8.64 -30.17 25.33
CA GLU A 531 7.64 -31.03 25.98
C GLU A 531 6.73 -31.72 24.96
N ALA A 532 6.24 -30.97 23.96
CA ALA A 532 5.40 -31.51 22.89
C ALA A 532 6.13 -32.55 22.01
N LEU A 533 7.47 -32.48 21.93
CA LEU A 533 8.31 -33.47 21.26
C LEU A 533 8.62 -34.71 22.13
N GLY A 534 8.08 -34.77 23.35
CA GLY A 534 8.22 -35.90 24.27
C GLY A 534 9.32 -35.75 25.31
N MET A 535 9.95 -34.58 25.44
CA MET A 535 10.92 -34.32 26.51
C MET A 535 10.21 -34.15 27.87
N PRO A 536 10.72 -34.74 28.97
CA PRO A 536 10.18 -34.50 30.32
C PRO A 536 10.21 -33.02 30.72
N HIS A 537 9.20 -32.57 31.47
CA HIS A 537 9.02 -31.17 31.88
C HIS A 537 10.27 -30.58 32.56
N ASP A 538 10.82 -31.26 33.57
CA ASP A 538 11.99 -30.77 34.31
C ASP A 538 13.23 -30.65 33.41
N THR A 539 13.41 -31.58 32.46
CA THR A 539 14.50 -31.55 31.49
C THR A 539 14.33 -30.39 30.50
N ALA A 540 13.13 -30.16 30.01
CA ALA A 540 12.82 -29.04 29.12
C ALA A 540 13.02 -27.68 29.82
N GLU A 541 12.62 -27.56 31.09
CA GLU A 541 12.87 -26.37 31.90
C GLU A 541 14.37 -26.12 32.09
N LYS A 542 15.15 -27.15 32.42
CA LYS A 542 16.62 -27.05 32.53
C LYS A 542 17.25 -26.60 31.22
N ALA A 543 16.91 -27.24 30.10
CA ALA A 543 17.44 -26.87 28.77
C ALA A 543 17.13 -25.41 28.42
N GLY A 544 15.88 -24.99 28.61
CA GLY A 544 15.48 -23.60 28.33
C GLY A 544 16.14 -22.60 29.28
N ASN A 545 16.40 -22.97 30.55
CA ASN A 545 17.09 -22.11 31.50
C ASN A 545 18.59 -21.95 31.17
N ILE A 546 19.26 -23.00 30.71
CA ILE A 546 20.64 -22.93 30.20
C ILE A 546 20.70 -21.98 29.01
N PHE A 547 19.82 -22.20 28.01
CA PHE A 547 19.72 -21.32 26.85
C PHE A 547 19.50 -19.86 27.24
N PHE A 548 18.55 -19.60 28.16
CA PHE A 548 18.24 -18.26 28.65
C PHE A 548 19.47 -17.58 29.27
N ARG A 549 20.18 -18.27 30.17
CA ARG A 549 21.36 -17.71 30.85
C ARG A 549 22.51 -17.45 29.87
N MET A 550 22.78 -18.40 28.98
CA MET A 550 23.87 -18.30 28.02
C MET A 550 23.63 -17.20 26.98
N ASP A 551 22.42 -17.10 26.43
CA ASP A 551 22.07 -16.01 25.50
C ASP A 551 22.20 -14.63 26.20
N ARG A 552 21.66 -14.49 27.42
CA ARG A 552 21.76 -13.21 28.17
C ARG A 552 23.21 -12.81 28.45
N LYS A 553 24.08 -13.76 28.82
CA LYS A 553 25.53 -13.51 29.01
C LYS A 553 26.20 -13.12 27.68
N GLY A 554 25.87 -13.80 26.59
CA GLY A 554 26.44 -13.57 25.26
C GLY A 554 26.14 -12.19 24.69
N MET A 555 24.98 -11.62 25.00
CA MET A 555 24.56 -10.30 24.50
C MET A 555 25.55 -9.17 24.83
N GLY A 556 26.18 -9.20 26.01
CA GLY A 556 27.16 -8.17 26.40
C GLY A 556 28.40 -8.19 25.49
N LYS A 557 28.92 -9.37 25.16
CA LYS A 557 30.04 -9.51 24.21
C LYS A 557 29.65 -9.04 22.81
N MET A 558 28.45 -9.41 22.37
CA MET A 558 27.93 -8.96 21.07
C MET A 558 27.77 -7.44 21.00
N ALA A 559 27.39 -6.79 22.10
CA ALA A 559 27.28 -5.33 22.18
C ALA A 559 28.65 -4.63 22.05
N VAL A 560 29.72 -5.23 22.56
CA VAL A 560 31.09 -4.71 22.42
C VAL A 560 31.59 -4.80 20.98
N LEU A 561 31.26 -5.89 20.28
CA LEU A 561 31.64 -6.12 18.88
C LEU A 561 30.75 -5.36 17.87
N TYR A 562 29.69 -4.70 18.35
CA TYR A 562 28.72 -4.01 17.50
C TYR A 562 29.27 -2.70 16.92
N GLU A 563 29.33 -2.66 15.60
CA GLU A 563 29.73 -1.50 14.80
C GLU A 563 28.52 -0.87 14.09
N PRO A 564 28.14 0.37 14.44
CA PRO A 564 27.06 1.10 13.78
C PRO A 564 27.40 1.35 12.31
N GLY A 565 26.49 0.99 11.40
CA GLY A 565 26.63 1.21 9.95
C GLY A 565 27.07 -0.02 9.15
N LEU A 566 27.48 -1.10 9.81
CA LEU A 566 27.62 -2.41 9.19
C LEU A 566 26.37 -3.25 9.43
N GLU A 567 25.90 -3.95 8.39
CA GLU A 567 24.83 -4.94 8.55
C GLU A 567 25.30 -6.11 9.43
N SER A 568 24.39 -6.72 10.20
CA SER A 568 24.75 -7.77 11.16
C SER A 568 25.45 -8.99 10.53
N PHE A 569 25.22 -9.26 9.25
CA PHE A 569 25.85 -10.35 8.51
C PHE A 569 27.11 -9.94 7.73
N THR A 570 27.52 -8.68 7.79
CA THR A 570 28.78 -8.22 7.19
C THR A 570 29.88 -8.00 8.22
N ASN A 571 29.53 -7.81 9.50
CA ASN A 571 30.50 -7.76 10.60
C ASN A 571 31.03 -9.18 10.92
N ARG A 572 32.23 -9.49 10.43
CA ARG A 572 32.88 -10.81 10.61
C ARG A 572 33.11 -11.17 12.07
N ALA A 573 33.54 -10.21 12.90
CA ALA A 573 33.81 -10.48 14.32
C ALA A 573 32.54 -10.88 15.07
N MET A 574 31.42 -10.20 14.80
CA MET A 574 30.12 -10.57 15.35
C MET A 574 29.65 -11.94 14.86
N LEU A 575 29.88 -12.28 13.58
CA LEU A 575 29.48 -13.58 13.02
C LEU A 575 30.26 -14.75 13.64
N GLU A 576 31.58 -14.59 13.77
CA GLU A 576 32.45 -15.59 14.40
C GLU A 576 32.06 -15.79 15.86
N GLU A 577 31.81 -14.70 16.59
CA GLU A 577 31.36 -14.77 17.98
C GLU A 577 29.98 -15.42 18.08
N ALA A 578 29.00 -15.02 17.26
CA ALA A 578 27.66 -15.61 17.29
C ALA A 578 27.69 -17.13 17.06
N ARG A 579 28.48 -17.62 16.10
CA ARG A 579 28.65 -19.06 15.86
C ARG A 579 29.26 -19.77 17.07
N ARG A 580 30.28 -19.17 17.68
CA ARG A 580 30.91 -19.70 18.89
C ARG A 580 29.92 -19.81 20.05
N GLN A 581 29.06 -18.81 20.24
CA GLN A 581 28.03 -18.81 21.28
C GLN A 581 26.95 -19.87 21.03
N ASP A 582 26.52 -20.04 19.77
CA ASP A 582 25.54 -21.06 19.39
C ASP A 582 26.09 -22.49 19.60
N GLU A 583 27.35 -22.74 19.21
CA GLU A 583 28.04 -24.01 19.43
C GLU A 583 28.16 -24.35 20.91
N ARG A 584 28.64 -23.40 21.74
CA ARG A 584 28.75 -23.61 23.19
C ARG A 584 27.40 -23.83 23.85
N THR A 585 26.38 -23.10 23.43
CA THR A 585 25.01 -23.27 23.96
C THR A 585 24.48 -24.66 23.63
N LYS A 586 24.74 -25.14 22.42
CA LYS A 586 24.39 -26.50 22.00
C LYS A 586 25.13 -27.54 22.82
N GLU A 587 26.44 -27.40 23.00
CA GLU A 587 27.28 -28.30 23.80
C GLU A 587 26.78 -28.37 25.25
N ALA A 588 26.53 -27.22 25.89
CA ALA A 588 26.02 -27.15 27.26
C ALA A 588 24.65 -27.83 27.43
N VAL A 589 23.73 -27.63 26.48
CA VAL A 589 22.43 -28.31 26.50
C VAL A 589 22.59 -29.81 26.27
N GLN A 590 23.49 -30.25 25.38
CA GLN A 590 23.74 -31.67 25.13
C GLN A 590 24.40 -32.37 26.33
N ALA A 591 25.39 -31.74 26.96
CA ALA A 591 26.02 -32.21 28.20
C ALA A 591 24.97 -32.41 29.30
N MET A 592 24.07 -31.43 29.48
CA MET A 592 22.95 -31.55 30.42
C MET A 592 22.03 -32.72 30.09
N LEU A 593 21.68 -32.92 28.81
CA LEU A 593 20.84 -34.03 28.38
C LEU A 593 21.51 -35.40 28.58
N ASN A 594 22.84 -35.45 28.55
CA ASN A 594 23.65 -36.65 28.81
C ASN A 594 23.82 -36.93 30.32
N GLY A 595 23.33 -36.05 31.20
CA GLY A 595 23.39 -36.22 32.65
C GLY A 595 24.69 -35.72 33.29
N GLU A 596 25.44 -34.85 32.62
CA GLU A 596 26.63 -34.22 33.21
C GLU A 596 26.23 -33.21 34.32
N GLU A 597 26.93 -33.25 35.45
CA GLU A 597 26.64 -32.39 36.62
C GLU A 597 27.26 -30.99 36.52
N ASP A 598 28.40 -30.86 35.84
CA ASP A 598 29.13 -29.59 35.69
C ASP A 598 29.03 -29.10 34.24
N ILE A 599 28.16 -28.12 34.01
CA ILE A 599 27.85 -27.60 32.67
C ILE A 599 28.57 -26.27 32.49
N ASP A 600 29.51 -26.22 31.55
CA ASP A 600 30.20 -24.98 31.19
C ASP A 600 29.23 -24.01 30.48
N GLU A 601 28.71 -23.04 31.24
CA GLU A 601 27.89 -21.95 30.72
C GLU A 601 28.71 -20.67 30.43
N SER A 602 30.01 -20.79 30.20
CA SER A 602 30.84 -19.66 29.78
C SER A 602 30.57 -19.32 28.32
N VAL A 603 30.17 -18.08 28.07
CA VAL A 603 29.87 -17.56 26.73
C VAL A 603 30.78 -16.40 26.45
#